data_AF-A0A1J1GS02-F1
#
_entry.id   AF-A0A1J1GS02-F1
#
_cell.length_a   1.000
_cell.length_b   1.000
_cell.length_c   1.000
_cell.angle_alpha   90.00
_cell.angle_beta   90.00
_cell.angle_gamma   90.00
#
_symmetry.space_group_name_H-M   'P 1'
#
loop_
_entity.id
_entity.type
_entity.pdbx_description
1 polymer ?
#
loop_
_entity_poly.entity_id
_entity_poly.type
_entity_poly.pdbx_seq_one_letter_code
_entity_poly.pdbx_strand_id
1 'polypeptide(L)'
;MNKIYLFIFVLFHLSECMLPWTKKRKAVNQMAIIKDMSKELKNISESLPTQTDITSKIHKIDSEVLEKLDEEIINEENLAKHKPHVCQDSPYERDYSYLCPEGWIKNSIGQCWGIDYDGHCESLKYFQEYSNDEKREFELNCCVLWPKLKNVTKKINRRDNLKGSINSSNGLIIKPKNM
;
A
#
# COMPACT_ATOMS: atom_id res chain seq x y z
N MET A 1 -0.23 97.44 4.64
CA MET A 1 0.02 95.99 4.82
C MET A 1 0.40 95.23 3.54
N ASN A 2 0.53 95.85 2.35
CA ASN A 2 0.71 95.09 1.09
C ASN A 2 2.16 94.86 0.60
N LYS A 3 3.17 95.56 1.15
CA LYS A 3 4.56 95.43 0.64
C LYS A 3 5.34 94.23 1.21
N ILE A 4 5.01 93.79 2.42
CA ILE A 4 5.64 92.63 3.08
C ILE A 4 5.14 91.30 2.48
N TYR A 5 3.85 91.19 2.17
CA TYR A 5 3.29 90.01 1.49
C TYR A 5 3.82 89.85 0.06
N LEU A 6 4.09 90.94 -0.65
CA LEU A 6 4.68 90.88 -2.00
C LEU A 6 6.13 90.36 -1.97
N PHE A 7 6.91 90.75 -0.97
CA PHE A 7 8.30 90.29 -0.82
C PHE A 7 8.38 88.81 -0.39
N ILE A 8 7.43 88.38 0.46
CA ILE A 8 7.25 86.99 0.86
C ILE A 8 6.81 86.15 -0.36
N PHE A 9 5.83 86.58 -1.15
CA PHE A 9 5.40 85.86 -2.36
C PHE A 9 6.53 85.68 -3.40
N VAL A 10 7.43 86.65 -3.55
CA VAL A 10 8.59 86.54 -4.46
C VAL A 10 9.64 85.56 -3.92
N LEU A 11 9.89 85.52 -2.60
CA LEU A 11 10.81 84.56 -1.98
C LEU A 11 10.24 83.13 -1.97
N PHE A 12 8.92 82.96 -1.83
CA PHE A 12 8.26 81.66 -1.86
C PHE A 12 8.03 81.12 -3.29
N HIS A 13 7.86 81.96 -4.31
CA HIS A 13 7.80 81.49 -5.71
C HIS A 13 9.16 81.19 -6.36
N LEU A 14 10.27 81.64 -5.77
CA LEU A 14 11.60 81.22 -6.19
C LEU A 14 11.98 79.81 -5.70
N SER A 15 11.13 79.17 -4.89
CA SER A 15 11.40 77.85 -4.31
C SER A 15 11.20 76.66 -5.27
N GLU A 16 10.49 76.84 -6.40
CA GLU A 16 10.33 75.80 -7.42
C GLU A 16 11.28 75.92 -8.62
N CYS A 17 12.01 77.03 -8.73
CA CYS A 17 13.11 77.15 -9.67
C CYS A 17 14.37 76.51 -9.09
N MET A 18 14.37 75.18 -8.99
CA MET A 18 15.56 74.40 -8.66
C MET A 18 16.73 74.83 -9.56
N LEU A 19 17.78 75.39 -8.95
CA LEU A 19 19.03 75.76 -9.62
C LEU A 19 19.53 74.59 -10.49
N PRO A 20 19.99 74.83 -11.74
CA PRO A 20 20.37 73.77 -12.68
C PRO A 20 21.34 72.71 -12.11
N TRP A 21 22.20 73.12 -11.17
CA TRP A 21 23.14 72.25 -10.47
C TRP A 21 22.48 71.21 -9.55
N THR A 22 21.35 71.53 -8.91
CA THR A 22 20.64 70.59 -8.02
C THR A 22 19.86 69.54 -8.82
N LYS A 23 19.32 69.90 -9.99
CA LYS A 23 18.73 68.94 -10.95
C LYS A 23 19.78 67.95 -11.48
N LYS A 24 20.97 68.45 -11.87
CA LYS A 24 22.08 67.60 -12.33
C LYS A 24 22.55 66.65 -11.23
N ARG A 25 22.71 67.13 -9.99
CA ARG A 25 23.14 66.31 -8.84
C ARG A 25 22.10 65.25 -8.46
N LYS A 26 20.80 65.59 -8.48
CA LYS A 26 19.70 64.64 -8.25
C LYS A 26 19.65 63.56 -9.34
N ALA A 27 19.83 63.92 -10.61
CA ALA A 27 19.89 62.98 -11.71
C ALA A 27 21.09 62.02 -11.61
N VAL A 28 22.29 62.51 -11.24
CA VAL A 28 23.47 61.66 -11.01
C VAL A 28 23.25 60.67 -9.87
N ASN A 29 22.63 61.12 -8.76
CA ASN A 29 22.31 60.23 -7.63
C ASN A 29 21.27 59.18 -8.02
N GLN A 30 20.22 59.53 -8.75
CA GLN A 30 19.24 58.56 -9.25
C GLN A 30 19.86 57.55 -10.21
N MET A 31 20.76 58.00 -11.10
CA MET A 31 21.49 57.12 -12.02
C MET A 31 22.39 56.13 -11.27
N ALA A 32 23.01 56.54 -10.17
CA ALA A 32 23.81 55.66 -9.33
C ALA A 32 22.97 54.54 -8.69
N ILE A 33 21.76 54.88 -8.19
CA ILE A 33 20.82 53.90 -7.64
C ILE A 33 20.36 52.90 -8.72
N ILE A 34 20.00 53.40 -9.90
CA ILE A 34 19.58 52.54 -11.03
C ILE A 34 20.70 51.60 -11.44
N LYS A 35 21.95 52.09 -11.46
CA LYS A 35 23.13 51.27 -11.80
C LYS A 35 23.37 50.18 -10.76
N ASP A 36 23.17 50.47 -9.48
CA ASP A 36 23.34 49.50 -8.41
C ASP A 36 22.26 48.41 -8.47
N MET A 37 20.99 48.81 -8.63
CA MET A 37 19.88 47.89 -8.85
C MET A 37 20.08 47.01 -10.10
N SER A 38 20.59 47.59 -11.19
CA SER A 38 20.90 46.85 -12.41
C SER A 38 22.00 45.80 -12.21
N LYS A 39 23.00 46.11 -11.39
CA LYS A 39 24.07 45.17 -11.05
C LYS A 39 23.54 44.00 -10.21
N GLU A 40 22.64 44.28 -9.27
CA GLU A 40 22.00 43.26 -8.45
C GLU A 40 21.11 42.33 -9.28
N LEU A 41 20.28 42.89 -10.17
CA LEU A 41 19.46 42.11 -11.11
C LEU A 41 20.31 41.20 -12.00
N LYS A 42 21.45 41.70 -12.48
CA LYS A 42 22.38 40.90 -13.27
C LYS A 42 22.92 39.72 -12.47
N ASN A 43 23.41 39.96 -11.25
CA ASN A 43 23.94 38.90 -10.40
C ASN A 43 22.88 37.82 -10.09
N ILE A 44 21.63 38.23 -9.83
CA ILE A 44 20.52 37.29 -9.59
C ILE A 44 20.22 36.49 -10.86
N SER A 45 20.19 37.13 -12.03
CA SER A 45 19.94 36.43 -13.29
C SER A 45 21.02 35.40 -13.62
N GLU A 46 22.28 35.70 -13.30
CA GLU A 46 23.42 34.79 -13.51
C GLU A 46 23.42 33.62 -12.52
N SER A 47 22.81 33.80 -11.33
CA SER A 47 22.66 32.72 -10.35
C SER A 47 21.54 31.73 -10.68
N LEU A 48 20.63 32.09 -11.60
CA LEU A 48 19.54 31.21 -11.98
C LEU A 48 20.04 30.10 -12.91
N PRO A 49 19.57 28.86 -12.74
CA PRO A 49 19.96 27.76 -13.61
C PRO A 49 19.48 28.01 -15.03
N THR A 50 20.29 27.60 -16.00
CA THR A 50 19.91 27.66 -17.42
C THR A 50 18.91 26.56 -17.77
N GLN A 51 18.25 26.69 -18.92
CA GLN A 51 17.32 25.67 -19.41
C GLN A 51 17.98 24.28 -19.48
N THR A 52 19.25 24.23 -19.90
CA THR A 52 20.04 22.99 -19.98
C THR A 52 20.38 22.42 -18.60
N ASP A 53 20.63 23.27 -17.60
CA ASP A 53 20.87 22.82 -16.22
C ASP A 53 19.61 22.22 -15.60
N ILE A 54 18.44 22.79 -15.94
CA ILE A 54 17.14 22.26 -15.49
C ILE A 54 16.89 20.90 -16.16
N THR A 55 17.03 20.82 -17.49
CA THR A 55 16.81 19.57 -18.24
C THR A 55 17.76 18.45 -17.80
N SER A 56 19.04 18.76 -17.60
CA SER A 56 20.00 17.76 -17.11
C SER A 56 19.68 17.28 -15.68
N LYS A 57 19.21 18.16 -14.80
CA LYS A 57 18.72 17.77 -13.47
C LYS A 57 17.50 16.86 -13.56
N ILE A 58 16.54 17.17 -14.43
CA ILE A 58 15.35 16.33 -14.64
C ILE A 58 15.78 14.95 -15.11
N HIS A 59 16.62 14.86 -16.15
CA HIS A 59 17.10 13.57 -16.64
C HIS A 59 17.83 12.75 -15.59
N LYS A 60 18.62 13.39 -14.72
CA LYS A 60 19.31 12.70 -13.63
C LYS A 60 18.32 12.17 -12.58
N ILE A 61 17.32 12.95 -12.21
CA ILE A 61 16.29 12.52 -11.26
C ILE A 61 15.48 11.38 -11.87
N ASP A 62 15.09 11.50 -13.14
CA ASP A 62 14.34 10.47 -13.85
C ASP A 62 15.13 9.16 -13.89
N SER A 63 16.44 9.20 -14.21
CA SER A 63 17.26 7.98 -14.19
C SER A 63 17.36 7.36 -12.80
N GLU A 64 17.56 8.15 -11.74
CA GLU A 64 17.64 7.65 -10.37
C GLU A 64 16.32 7.06 -9.87
N VAL A 65 15.18 7.63 -10.28
CA VAL A 65 13.85 7.13 -9.94
C VAL A 65 13.56 5.84 -10.71
N LEU A 66 13.88 5.79 -12.01
CA LEU A 66 13.70 4.59 -12.82
C LEU A 66 14.52 3.42 -12.28
N GLU A 67 15.78 3.64 -11.92
CA GLU A 67 16.63 2.60 -11.33
C GLU A 67 16.04 2.04 -10.02
N LYS A 68 15.50 2.90 -9.15
CA LYS A 68 14.84 2.46 -7.91
C LYS A 68 13.54 1.69 -8.17
N LEU A 69 12.73 2.15 -9.12
CA LEU A 69 11.49 1.46 -9.50
C LEU A 69 11.78 0.08 -10.09
N ASP A 70 12.82 -0.03 -10.93
CA ASP A 70 13.23 -1.32 -11.49
C ASP A 70 13.69 -2.29 -10.39
N GLU A 71 14.44 -1.81 -9.39
CA GLU A 71 14.83 -2.61 -8.22
C GLU A 71 13.61 -3.07 -7.41
N GLU A 72 12.65 -2.17 -7.14
CA GLU A 72 11.41 -2.49 -6.43
C GLU A 72 10.57 -3.54 -7.18
N ILE A 73 10.39 -3.40 -8.50
CA ILE A 73 9.64 -4.36 -9.33
C ILE A 73 10.31 -5.74 -9.26
N ILE A 74 11.63 -5.82 -9.42
CA ILE A 74 12.36 -7.09 -9.36
C ILE A 74 12.18 -7.75 -7.99
N ASN A 75 12.25 -6.97 -6.91
CA ASN A 75 12.05 -7.46 -5.55
C ASN A 75 10.62 -7.97 -5.32
N GLU A 76 9.61 -7.25 -5.79
CA GLU A 76 8.21 -7.68 -5.75
C GLU A 76 7.95 -8.94 -6.58
N GLU A 77 8.49 -9.03 -7.80
CA GLU A 77 8.38 -10.21 -8.64
C GLU A 77 9.05 -11.44 -8.01
N ASN A 78 10.25 -11.26 -7.45
CA ASN A 78 10.93 -12.32 -6.71
C ASN A 78 10.13 -12.73 -5.47
N LEU A 79 9.56 -11.77 -4.74
CA LEU A 79 8.70 -12.05 -3.59
C LEU A 79 7.41 -12.75 -4.00
N ALA A 80 6.80 -12.41 -5.13
CA ALA A 80 5.61 -13.07 -5.66
C ALA A 80 5.90 -14.51 -6.09
N LYS A 81 7.06 -14.76 -6.72
CA LYS A 81 7.54 -16.11 -7.06
C LYS A 81 7.79 -16.97 -5.81
N HIS A 82 8.22 -16.34 -4.71
CA HIS A 82 8.49 -17.00 -3.43
C HIS A 82 7.38 -16.78 -2.40
N LYS A 83 6.22 -16.23 -2.81
CA LYS A 83 5.12 -15.97 -1.89
C LYS A 83 4.63 -17.34 -1.42
N PRO A 84 4.71 -17.66 -0.12
CA PRO A 84 4.15 -18.89 0.37
C PRO A 84 2.68 -18.87 -0.01
N HIS A 85 2.26 -19.85 -0.81
CA HIS A 85 0.86 -20.03 -1.12
C HIS A 85 0.21 -20.45 0.19
N VAL A 86 -0.37 -19.49 0.91
CA VAL A 86 -0.98 -19.76 2.20
C VAL A 86 -2.35 -20.36 1.94
N CYS A 87 -2.40 -21.69 1.97
CA CYS A 87 -3.62 -22.43 1.84
C CYS A 87 -4.51 -22.22 3.08
N GLN A 88 -5.82 -22.20 2.87
CA GLN A 88 -6.76 -21.95 3.95
C GLN A 88 -6.81 -23.16 4.90
N ASP A 89 -6.43 -22.94 6.16
CA ASP A 89 -6.60 -23.96 7.20
C ASP A 89 -8.09 -24.23 7.43
N SER A 90 -8.41 -25.48 7.67
CA SER A 90 -9.77 -25.96 7.73
C SER A 90 -10.25 -26.07 9.18
N PRO A 91 -11.53 -25.80 9.49
CA PRO A 91 -12.01 -25.71 10.88
C PRO A 91 -12.19 -27.06 11.59
N TYR A 92 -11.67 -28.16 11.03
CA TYR A 92 -11.85 -29.52 11.54
C TYR A 92 -10.54 -30.30 11.45
N GLU A 93 -10.35 -31.24 12.38
CA GLU A 93 -9.15 -32.05 12.45
C GLU A 93 -9.08 -33.07 11.30
N ARG A 94 -7.85 -33.31 10.84
CA ARG A 94 -7.52 -34.19 9.72
C ARG A 94 -7.11 -35.57 10.20
N ASP A 95 -7.44 -36.57 9.41
CA ASP A 95 -7.00 -37.94 9.61
C ASP A 95 -5.75 -38.23 8.78
N TYR A 96 -4.59 -37.97 9.36
CA TYR A 96 -3.29 -38.25 8.72
C TYR A 96 -2.93 -39.75 8.70
N SER A 97 -3.79 -40.63 9.23
CA SER A 97 -3.62 -42.08 9.07
C SER A 97 -3.81 -42.53 7.61
N TYR A 98 -4.54 -41.75 6.81
CA TYR A 98 -4.66 -42.00 5.38
C TYR A 98 -3.32 -41.73 4.67
N LEU A 99 -2.99 -42.60 3.72
CA LEU A 99 -1.75 -42.48 2.94
C LEU A 99 -1.80 -41.25 2.02
N CYS A 100 -2.91 -41.08 1.29
CA CYS A 100 -3.06 -40.02 0.29
C CYS A 100 -4.04 -38.94 0.76
N PRO A 101 -3.88 -37.70 0.27
CA PRO A 101 -4.89 -36.66 0.42
C PRO A 101 -6.26 -37.08 -0.12
N GLU A 102 -7.31 -36.39 0.32
CA GLU A 102 -8.66 -36.54 -0.18
C GLU A 102 -8.71 -36.25 -1.69
N GLY A 103 -9.37 -37.12 -2.45
CA GLY A 103 -9.44 -37.03 -3.92
C GLY A 103 -8.20 -37.53 -4.67
N TRP A 104 -7.09 -37.84 -3.98
CA TRP A 104 -5.90 -38.39 -4.63
C TRP A 104 -5.96 -39.91 -4.74
N ILE A 105 -5.45 -40.44 -5.84
CA ILE A 105 -5.49 -41.87 -6.15
C ILE A 105 -4.15 -42.51 -5.83
N LYS A 106 -4.19 -43.63 -5.10
CA LYS A 106 -2.98 -44.42 -4.82
C LYS A 106 -2.65 -45.34 -6.00
N ASN A 107 -1.46 -45.18 -6.56
CA ASN A 107 -0.92 -46.06 -7.60
C ASN A 107 -0.41 -47.39 -7.01
N SER A 108 -0.15 -48.36 -7.88
CA SER A 108 0.34 -49.71 -7.50
C SER A 108 1.68 -49.70 -6.74
N ILE A 109 2.54 -48.71 -7.02
CA ILE A 109 3.84 -48.49 -6.38
C ILE A 109 3.68 -47.75 -5.03
N GLY A 110 2.46 -47.30 -4.71
CA GLY A 110 2.12 -46.59 -3.48
C GLY A 110 2.28 -45.07 -3.54
N GLN A 111 2.55 -44.49 -4.72
CA GLN A 111 2.45 -43.04 -4.91
C GLN A 111 1.01 -42.58 -4.85
N CYS A 112 0.79 -41.37 -4.36
CA CYS A 112 -0.47 -40.67 -4.43
C CYS A 112 -0.45 -39.72 -5.62
N TRP A 113 -1.50 -39.76 -6.45
CA TRP A 113 -1.64 -38.97 -7.65
C TRP A 113 -2.91 -38.11 -7.59
N GLY A 114 -2.74 -36.79 -7.58
CA GLY A 114 -3.83 -35.84 -7.78
C GLY A 114 -4.06 -35.59 -9.26
N ILE A 115 -4.98 -36.33 -9.88
CA ILE A 115 -5.27 -36.22 -11.32
C ILE A 115 -5.76 -34.81 -11.68
N ASP A 116 -6.64 -34.25 -10.86
CA ASP A 116 -7.25 -32.93 -11.05
C ASP A 116 -6.59 -31.86 -10.17
N TYR A 117 -5.36 -32.09 -9.70
CA TYR A 117 -4.64 -31.13 -8.87
C TYR A 117 -4.03 -30.02 -9.73
N ASP A 118 -4.48 -28.78 -9.51
CA ASP A 118 -4.05 -27.57 -10.22
C ASP A 118 -3.12 -26.66 -9.38
N GLY A 119 -2.73 -27.13 -8.20
CA GLY A 119 -1.86 -26.38 -7.31
C GLY A 119 -0.40 -26.37 -7.77
N HIS A 120 0.42 -25.60 -7.08
CA HIS A 120 1.81 -25.31 -7.45
C HIS A 120 2.81 -26.39 -7.01
N CYS A 121 2.39 -27.45 -6.31
CA CYS A 121 3.25 -28.56 -5.94
C CYS A 121 3.22 -29.70 -6.98
N GLU A 122 4.02 -30.74 -6.75
CA GLU A 122 3.99 -31.96 -7.56
C GLU A 122 2.68 -32.74 -7.34
N SER A 123 2.01 -33.13 -8.42
CA SER A 123 0.77 -33.91 -8.38
C SER A 123 0.98 -35.39 -8.08
N LEU A 124 2.23 -35.90 -8.10
CA LEU A 124 2.56 -37.30 -7.86
C LEU A 124 3.64 -37.42 -6.77
N LYS A 125 3.30 -38.00 -5.61
CA LYS A 125 4.20 -38.02 -4.44
C LYS A 125 4.07 -39.26 -3.55
N TYR A 126 5.14 -39.58 -2.82
CA TYR A 126 5.16 -40.63 -1.80
C TYR A 126 4.94 -40.04 -0.40
N PHE A 127 4.11 -40.69 0.41
CA PHE A 127 3.78 -40.26 1.78
C PHE A 127 3.93 -41.40 2.81
N GLN A 128 4.52 -42.53 2.43
CA GLN A 128 4.66 -43.72 3.26
C GLN A 128 5.52 -43.46 4.49
N GLU A 129 6.58 -42.69 4.33
CA GLU A 129 7.55 -42.38 5.38
C GLU A 129 7.26 -41.05 6.08
N TYR A 130 6.20 -40.35 5.66
CA TYR A 130 5.85 -39.04 6.22
C TYR A 130 5.11 -39.23 7.54
N SER A 131 5.60 -38.52 8.57
CA SER A 131 4.91 -38.29 9.82
C SER A 131 3.64 -37.46 9.62
N ASN A 132 2.78 -37.44 10.64
CA ASN A 132 1.54 -36.64 10.60
C ASN A 132 1.83 -35.14 10.47
N ASP A 133 2.92 -34.66 11.08
CA ASP A 133 3.33 -33.25 10.99
C ASP A 133 3.84 -32.90 9.59
N GLU A 134 4.61 -33.78 8.96
CA GLU A 134 5.08 -33.59 7.58
C GLU A 134 3.92 -33.64 6.57
N LYS A 135 2.91 -34.50 6.80
CA LYS A 135 1.69 -34.49 5.99
C LYS A 135 0.90 -33.21 6.17
N ARG A 136 0.78 -32.71 7.41
CA ARG A 136 0.14 -31.41 7.70
C ARG A 136 0.85 -30.25 7.02
N GLU A 137 2.18 -30.24 7.08
CA GLU A 137 2.99 -29.24 6.39
C GLU A 137 2.78 -29.30 4.87
N PHE A 138 2.73 -30.49 4.29
CA PHE A 138 2.41 -30.65 2.87
C PHE A 138 0.99 -30.15 2.53
N GLU A 139 -0.02 -30.41 3.38
CA GLU A 139 -1.38 -29.89 3.21
C GLU A 139 -1.40 -28.35 3.17
N LEU A 140 -0.76 -27.71 4.14
CA LEU A 140 -0.70 -26.24 4.23
C LEU A 140 0.12 -25.61 3.11
N ASN A 141 1.20 -26.27 2.69
CA ASN A 141 2.07 -25.74 1.65
C ASN A 141 1.51 -25.97 0.26
N CYS A 142 0.78 -27.07 0.02
CA CYS A 142 0.37 -27.49 -1.32
C CYS A 142 -1.14 -27.40 -1.57
N CYS A 143 -1.92 -26.90 -0.62
CA CYS A 143 -3.38 -26.72 -0.74
C CYS A 143 -4.11 -28.04 -1.02
N VAL A 144 -3.59 -29.14 -0.48
CA VAL A 144 -4.26 -30.44 -0.50
C VAL A 144 -4.85 -30.72 0.86
N LEU A 145 -5.96 -31.46 0.93
CA LEU A 145 -6.62 -31.74 2.19
C LEU A 145 -6.51 -33.23 2.49
N TRP A 146 -6.07 -33.62 3.69
CA TRP A 146 -6.28 -35.00 4.13
C TRP A 146 -7.76 -35.26 4.49
N PRO A 147 -8.21 -36.53 4.48
CA PRO A 147 -9.57 -36.86 4.88
C PRO A 147 -9.89 -36.36 6.30
N LYS A 148 -11.16 -36.05 6.53
CA LYS A 148 -11.66 -35.64 7.86
C LYS A 148 -11.42 -36.72 8.90
N LEU A 149 -10.93 -36.34 10.08
CA LEU A 149 -10.98 -37.22 11.24
C LEU A 149 -12.45 -37.54 11.52
N LYS A 150 -12.82 -38.80 11.29
CA LYS A 150 -14.16 -39.27 11.62
C LYS A 150 -14.26 -39.20 13.13
N ASN A 151 -14.89 -38.15 13.63
CA ASN A 151 -15.43 -38.14 14.98
C ASN A 151 -16.31 -39.38 15.04
N VAL A 152 -15.84 -40.46 15.68
CA VAL A 152 -16.73 -41.52 16.14
C VAL A 152 -17.80 -40.73 16.85
N THR A 153 -19.00 -40.72 16.29
CA THR A 153 -20.13 -40.16 16.99
C THR A 153 -20.13 -40.93 18.29
N LYS A 154 -19.63 -40.35 19.37
CA LYS A 154 -20.29 -40.51 20.65
C LYS A 154 -21.72 -40.24 20.23
N LYS A 155 -22.53 -41.30 20.18
CA LYS A 155 -23.96 -41.18 20.34
C LYS A 155 -24.08 -40.47 21.68
N ILE A 156 -23.93 -39.15 21.68
CA ILE A 156 -24.62 -38.33 22.62
C ILE A 156 -26.03 -38.79 22.32
N ASN A 157 -26.60 -39.59 23.23
CA ASN A 157 -28.04 -39.71 23.33
C ASN A 157 -28.48 -38.25 23.26
N ARG A 158 -28.90 -37.79 22.07
CA ARG A 158 -29.68 -36.58 21.97
C ARG A 158 -30.85 -36.99 22.84
N ARG A 159 -30.86 -36.54 24.09
CA ARG A 159 -32.12 -36.38 24.78
C ARG A 159 -32.81 -35.44 23.82
N ASP A 160 -33.68 -36.01 22.99
CA ASP A 160 -34.47 -35.24 22.07
C ASP A 160 -34.99 -34.09 22.90
N ASN A 161 -34.61 -32.86 22.55
CA ASN A 161 -35.20 -31.71 23.20
C ASN A 161 -36.69 -31.84 22.84
N LEU A 162 -37.47 -32.40 23.76
CA LEU A 162 -38.88 -32.68 23.55
C LEU A 162 -39.50 -31.31 23.33
N LYS A 163 -39.85 -31.01 22.07
CA LYS A 163 -40.52 -29.78 21.68
C LYS A 163 -41.97 -30.14 21.44
N GLY A 164 -42.86 -29.54 22.22
CA GLY A 164 -44.29 -29.78 22.14
C GLY A 164 -45.02 -28.99 23.21
N SER A 165 -46.34 -28.92 23.09
CA SER A 165 -47.19 -28.28 24.09
C SER A 165 -47.12 -29.04 25.42
N ILE A 166 -47.11 -28.32 26.53
CA ILE A 166 -47.07 -28.89 27.88
C ILE A 166 -48.52 -29.11 28.36
N ASN A 167 -48.81 -30.28 28.93
CA ASN A 167 -50.09 -30.55 29.56
C ASN A 167 -50.19 -29.79 30.88
N SER A 168 -51.24 -28.96 31.03
CA SER A 168 -51.41 -28.08 32.19
C SER A 168 -51.68 -28.82 33.51
N SER A 169 -52.11 -30.08 33.50
CA SER A 169 -52.45 -30.82 34.73
C SER A 169 -51.28 -31.58 35.35
N ASN A 170 -50.30 -32.00 34.55
CA ASN A 170 -49.19 -32.84 35.02
C ASN A 170 -47.81 -32.39 34.51
N GLY A 171 -47.72 -31.30 33.74
CA GLY A 171 -46.46 -30.72 33.28
C GLY A 171 -45.72 -31.56 32.23
N LEU A 172 -46.34 -32.61 31.69
CA LEU A 172 -45.70 -33.48 30.69
C LEU A 172 -45.90 -32.95 29.27
N ILE A 173 -44.91 -33.19 28.40
CA ILE A 173 -44.96 -32.76 26.99
C ILE A 173 -45.90 -33.69 26.22
N ILE A 174 -46.89 -33.08 25.55
CA ILE A 174 -47.89 -33.78 24.75
C ILE A 174 -47.20 -34.27 23.47
N LYS A 175 -47.10 -35.59 23.30
CA LYS A 175 -46.63 -36.19 22.05
C LYS A 175 -47.66 -35.98 20.93
N PRO A 176 -47.26 -35.59 19.71
CA PRO A 176 -48.18 -35.47 18.60
C PRO A 176 -48.82 -36.84 18.30
N LYS A 177 -50.13 -36.86 18.06
CA LYS A 177 -50.91 -38.12 17.98
C LYS A 177 -50.74 -38.90 16.67
N ASN A 178 -49.91 -38.43 15.74
CA ASN A 178 -49.70 -39.12 14.46
C ASN A 178 -48.20 -39.33 14.20
N MET A 179 -47.76 -40.58 14.34
CA MET A 179 -46.73 -41.21 13.51
C MET A 179 -47.16 -42.65 13.24
#